data_AF-A0A9W9WDN9-F1
#
_entry.id   AF-A0A9W9WDN9-F1
#
_cell.length_a   1.000
_cell.length_b   1.000
_cell.length_c   1.000
_cell.angle_alpha   90.00
_cell.angle_beta   90.00
_cell.angle_gamma   90.00
#
_symmetry.space_group_name_H-M   'P 1'
#
loop_
_entity.id
_entity.type
_entity.pdbx_description
1 polymer ?
#
loop_
_entity_poly.entity_id
_entity_poly.type
_entity_poly.pdbx_seq_one_letter_code
_entity_poly.pdbx_strand_id
1 'polypeptide(L)'
;MDIIEPTILQTALNRLFHIHQVRACSCFDRTQDAILVLSFAFRESRNEWKDLIEKSGGRWVLAYLDVSVDELRRRVRARNQLAVKDGDSAFFVTDEILESFIAGFERPIGEGEVVLRLHNELNTGTDL
;
A
#
# COMPACT_ATOMS: atom_id res chain seq x y z
N MET A 1 -28.96 -0.50 -3.39
CA MET A 1 -27.87 0.16 -2.62
C MET A 1 -26.95 -0.97 -2.27
N ASP A 2 -26.09 -1.32 -3.22
CA ASP A 2 -25.35 -2.57 -3.16
C ASP A 2 -24.13 -2.35 -2.28
N ILE A 3 -24.13 -3.05 -1.15
CA ILE A 3 -23.01 -3.12 -0.22
C ILE A 3 -21.86 -3.73 -1.02
N ILE A 4 -20.87 -2.91 -1.36
CA ILE A 4 -19.66 -3.39 -2.03
C ILE A 4 -18.95 -4.31 -1.03
N GLU A 5 -18.83 -5.58 -1.42
CA GLU A 5 -18.02 -6.60 -0.74
C GLU A 5 -16.68 -5.99 -0.25
N PRO A 6 -16.31 -6.14 1.04
CA PRO A 6 -15.09 -5.57 1.61
C PRO A 6 -13.83 -5.89 0.78
N THR A 7 -13.83 -7.05 0.15
CA THR A 7 -12.82 -7.60 -0.75
C THR A 7 -12.63 -6.79 -2.05
N ILE A 8 -13.70 -6.22 -2.60
CA ILE A 8 -13.67 -5.39 -3.82
C ILE A 8 -13.15 -3.99 -3.49
N LEU A 9 -13.56 -3.43 -2.34
CA LEU A 9 -13.06 -2.14 -1.85
C LEU A 9 -11.56 -2.22 -1.51
N GLN A 10 -11.12 -3.34 -0.92
CA GLN A 10 -9.71 -3.64 -0.66
C GLN A 10 -8.89 -3.68 -1.95
N THR A 11 -9.38 -4.37 -2.99
CA THR A 11 -8.71 -4.46 -4.29
C THR A 11 -8.63 -3.09 -5.00
N ALA A 12 -9.67 -2.26 -4.86
CA ALA A 12 -9.74 -0.91 -5.42
C ALA A 12 -8.78 0.07 -4.73
N LEU A 13 -8.64 0.01 -3.41
CA LEU A 13 -7.75 0.89 -2.64
C LEU A 13 -6.28 0.46 -2.70
N ASN A 14 -6.01 -0.84 -2.89
CA ASN A 14 -4.67 -1.39 -3.10
C ASN A 14 -3.90 -0.76 -4.27
N ARG A 15 -4.59 -0.12 -5.22
CA ARG A 15 -3.97 0.57 -6.37
C ARG A 15 -3.98 2.09 -6.26
N LEU A 16 -4.91 2.67 -5.49
CA LEU A 16 -4.97 4.11 -5.24
C LEU A 16 -3.92 4.58 -4.23
N PHE A 17 -3.54 3.72 -3.28
CA PHE A 17 -2.39 3.93 -2.42
C PHE A 17 -1.15 3.37 -3.09
N HIS A 18 -0.59 4.17 -3.98
CA HIS A 18 0.74 3.97 -4.51
C HIS A 18 1.73 3.94 -3.34
N ILE A 19 1.99 2.73 -2.82
CA ILE A 19 2.91 2.31 -1.78
C ILE A 19 2.70 0.78 -1.63
N HIS A 20 3.60 0.07 -0.93
CA HIS A 20 3.58 -1.38 -0.61
C HIS A 20 4.43 -2.24 -1.54
N GLN A 21 5.67 -2.45 -1.12
CA GLN A 21 6.51 -3.53 -1.61
C GLN A 21 6.56 -4.60 -0.53
N VAL A 22 5.98 -5.76 -0.79
CA VAL A 22 6.39 -6.97 -0.09
C VAL A 22 7.14 -7.83 -1.08
N ARG A 23 8.41 -8.14 -0.82
CA ARG A 23 9.09 -9.17 -1.61
C ARG A 23 8.50 -10.52 -1.20
N ALA A 24 7.83 -11.20 -2.12
CA ALA A 24 7.44 -12.59 -1.94
C ALA A 24 8.18 -13.42 -2.98
N CYS A 25 8.84 -14.48 -2.51
CA CYS A 25 9.53 -15.42 -3.38
C CYS A 25 8.62 -16.64 -3.55
N SER A 26 7.76 -16.65 -4.57
CA SER A 26 7.19 -17.90 -5.11
C SER A 26 6.48 -17.67 -6.45
N CYS A 27 7.08 -18.15 -7.56
CA CYS A 27 6.59 -19.29 -8.34
C CYS A 27 7.27 -19.35 -9.73
N PHE A 28 7.60 -20.57 -10.16
CA PHE A 28 8.24 -21.00 -11.41
C PHE A 28 9.77 -20.76 -11.50
N ASP A 29 10.52 -21.85 -11.31
CA ASP A 29 11.99 -21.95 -11.40
C ASP A 29 12.81 -21.08 -10.42
N ARG A 30 12.65 -21.35 -9.11
CA ARG A 30 13.55 -21.11 -7.94
C ARG A 30 14.49 -19.88 -7.87
N THR A 31 14.39 -18.87 -8.72
CA THR A 31 15.42 -17.82 -8.86
C THR A 31 14.90 -16.40 -8.99
N GLN A 32 13.58 -16.18 -9.03
CA GLN A 32 13.02 -14.84 -9.23
C GLN A 32 12.32 -14.30 -7.98
N ASP A 33 12.75 -13.12 -7.54
CA ASP A 33 12.06 -12.31 -6.54
C ASP A 33 10.77 -11.72 -7.16
N ALA A 34 9.66 -11.74 -6.43
CA ALA A 34 8.45 -11.01 -6.82
C ALA A 34 8.13 -9.89 -5.83
N ILE A 35 7.43 -8.86 -6.29
CA ILE A 35 6.92 -7.76 -5.46
C ILE A 35 5.40 -7.82 -5.46
N LEU A 36 4.81 -7.96 -4.27
CA LEU A 36 3.38 -7.87 -4.05
C LEU A 36 3.01 -6.46 -3.63
N VAL A 37 2.12 -5.85 -4.41
CA VAL A 37 1.55 -4.52 -4.15
C VAL A 37 0.11 -4.71 -3.66
N LEU A 38 -0.03 -4.85 -2.34
CA LEU A 38 -1.29 -4.97 -1.61
C LEU A 38 -1.20 -4.08 -0.36
N SER A 39 -2.31 -3.58 0.18
CA SER A 39 -2.24 -2.64 1.31
C SER A 39 -1.60 -3.24 2.56
N PHE A 40 -1.77 -4.56 2.77
CA PHE A 40 -1.34 -5.26 3.99
C PHE A 40 -1.74 -4.51 5.27
N ALA A 41 -2.93 -3.92 5.27
CA ALA A 41 -3.41 -3.05 6.35
C ALA A 41 -3.56 -3.77 7.69
N PHE A 42 -3.94 -5.04 7.66
CA PHE A 42 -4.19 -5.86 8.84
C PHE A 42 -3.03 -6.80 9.13
N ARG A 43 -2.64 -6.89 10.40
CA ARG A 43 -1.59 -7.75 10.91
C ARG A 43 -1.88 -9.22 10.66
N GLU A 44 -3.15 -9.63 10.78
CA GLU A 44 -3.58 -11.00 10.47
C GLU A 44 -3.21 -11.38 9.04
N SER A 45 -3.60 -10.56 8.05
CA SER A 45 -3.23 -10.80 6.66
C SER A 45 -1.72 -10.81 6.44
N ARG A 46 -0.95 -9.92 7.10
CA ARG A 46 0.52 -9.95 7.02
C ARG A 46 1.08 -11.28 7.54
N ASN A 47 0.56 -11.78 8.65
CA ASN A 47 1.01 -13.05 9.23
C ASN A 47 0.69 -14.24 8.33
N GLU A 48 -0.53 -14.29 7.75
CA GLU A 48 -0.92 -15.32 6.78
C GLU A 48 0.02 -15.37 5.58
N TRP A 49 0.37 -14.21 5.03
CA TRP A 49 1.27 -14.13 3.89
C TRP A 49 2.71 -14.49 4.24
N LYS A 50 3.22 -14.06 5.42
CA LYS A 50 4.55 -14.46 5.90
C LYS A 50 4.64 -15.98 6.03
N ASP A 51 3.64 -16.61 6.66
CA ASP A 51 3.55 -18.06 6.84
C ASP A 51 3.47 -18.80 5.50
N LEU A 52 2.67 -18.32 4.54
CA LEU A 52 2.59 -18.91 3.20
C LEU A 52 3.94 -18.86 2.45
N ILE A 53 4.64 -17.73 2.52
CA ILE A 53 5.95 -17.55 1.89
C ILE A 53 6.98 -18.49 2.53
N GLU A 54 7.03 -18.56 3.86
CA GLU A 54 7.96 -19.42 4.60
C GLU A 54 7.70 -20.91 4.34
N LYS A 55 6.43 -21.36 4.35
CA LYS A 55 6.05 -22.75 4.01
C LYS A 55 6.43 -23.15 2.60
N SER A 56 6.53 -22.18 1.69
CA SER A 56 6.97 -22.40 0.31
C SER A 56 8.50 -22.40 0.15
N GLY A 57 9.25 -22.25 1.26
CA GLY A 57 10.71 -22.13 1.27
C GLY A 57 11.22 -20.75 0.85
N GLY A 58 10.33 -19.77 0.77
CA GLY A 58 10.65 -18.39 0.43
C GLY A 58 11.14 -17.59 1.64
N ARG A 59 11.65 -16.39 1.35
CA ARG A 59 11.92 -15.35 2.35
C ARG A 59 11.06 -14.15 2.01
N TRP A 60 10.61 -13.43 3.03
CA TRP A 60 9.82 -12.22 2.86
C TRP A 60 10.61 -10.98 3.27
N VAL A 61 10.25 -9.84 2.67
CA VAL A 61 10.63 -8.51 3.15
C VAL A 61 9.36 -7.69 3.22
N LEU A 62 9.04 -7.18 4.40
CA LEU A 62 7.90 -6.29 4.62
C LEU A 62 8.39 -4.85 4.54
N ALA A 63 8.10 -4.12 3.45
CA ALA A 63 8.42 -2.70 3.38
C ALA A 63 7.24 -1.85 3.84
N TYR A 64 7.44 -1.03 4.88
CA TYR A 64 6.47 -0.06 5.35
C TYR A 64 6.88 1.35 4.89
N LEU A 65 6.06 1.97 4.05
CA LEU A 65 6.31 3.32 3.58
C LEU A 65 5.63 4.32 4.52
N ASP A 66 6.41 4.86 5.44
CA ASP A 66 5.94 5.71 6.54
C ASP A 66 5.78 7.15 6.01
N VAL A 67 4.54 7.56 5.87
CA VAL A 67 4.13 8.88 5.39
C VAL A 67 3.06 9.44 6.32
N SER A 68 3.02 10.77 6.47
CA SER A 68 2.01 11.42 7.31
C SER A 68 0.60 11.24 6.73
N VAL A 69 -0.40 11.21 7.61
CA VAL A 69 -1.81 11.10 7.21
C VAL A 69 -2.23 12.29 6.34
N ASP A 70 -1.72 13.49 6.62
CA ASP A 70 -2.03 14.68 5.82
C ASP A 70 -1.49 14.58 4.39
N GLU A 71 -0.31 13.97 4.21
CA GLU A 71 0.24 13.71 2.89
C GLU A 71 -0.56 12.62 2.15
N LEU A 72 -1.07 11.60 2.84
CA LEU A 72 -2.00 10.63 2.25
C LEU A 72 -3.28 11.33 1.76
N ARG A 73 -3.92 12.15 2.60
CA ARG A 73 -5.11 12.94 2.24
C ARG A 73 -4.85 13.85 1.04
N ARG A 74 -3.69 14.49 0.98
CA ARG A 74 -3.29 15.34 -0.16
C ARG A 74 -3.20 14.54 -1.45
N ARG A 75 -2.53 13.37 -1.42
CA ARG A 75 -2.35 12.51 -2.60
C ARG A 75 -3.67 11.93 -3.10
N VAL A 76 -4.54 11.46 -2.20
CA VAL A 76 -5.86 10.93 -2.58
C VAL A 76 -6.72 12.00 -3.24
N ARG A 77 -6.76 13.21 -2.66
CA ARG A 77 -7.48 14.35 -3.27
C ARG A 77 -6.94 14.69 -4.66
N ALA A 78 -5.62 14.71 -4.84
CA ALA A 78 -5.00 14.93 -6.15
C ALA A 78 -5.38 13.84 -7.16
N ARG A 79 -5.35 12.56 -6.78
CA ARG A 79 -5.75 11.44 -7.66
C ARG A 79 -7.24 11.46 -8.02
N ASN A 80 -8.09 11.87 -7.08
CA ASN A 80 -9.52 12.01 -7.33
C ASN A 80 -9.81 13.04 -8.41
N GLN A 81 -9.02 14.12 -8.49
CA GLN A 81 -9.15 15.21 -9.47
C GLN A 81 -8.63 14.87 -10.87
N LEU A 82 -7.91 13.76 -11.05
CA LEU A 82 -7.40 13.37 -12.37
C LEU A 82 -8.55 13.11 -13.35
N ALA A 83 -8.49 13.79 -14.50
CA ALA A 83 -9.48 13.66 -15.57
C ALA A 83 -9.39 12.31 -16.31
N VAL A 84 -8.17 11.79 -16.48
CA VAL A 84 -7.92 10.46 -17.02
C VAL A 84 -7.71 9.51 -15.84
N LYS A 85 -8.46 8.41 -15.83
CA LYS A 85 -8.39 7.39 -14.79
C LYS A 85 -7.61 6.20 -15.36
N ASP A 86 -6.58 5.76 -14.64
CA ASP A 86 -5.80 4.57 -14.96
C ASP A 86 -5.82 3.56 -13.80
N GLY A 87 -4.97 2.54 -13.85
CA GLY A 87 -4.88 1.52 -12.80
C GLY A 87 -4.60 2.08 -11.40
N ASP A 88 -3.91 3.22 -11.30
CA ASP A 88 -3.50 3.86 -10.04
C ASP A 88 -4.50 4.91 -9.54
N SER A 89 -5.48 5.29 -10.36
CA SER A 89 -6.52 6.24 -10.00
C SER A 89 -7.92 5.77 -10.38
N ALA A 90 -8.12 4.48 -10.64
CA ALA A 90 -9.34 3.92 -11.23
C ALA A 90 -10.61 4.25 -10.44
N PHE A 91 -10.47 4.45 -9.12
CA PHE A 91 -11.58 4.67 -8.21
C PHE A 91 -11.52 6.05 -7.58
N PHE A 92 -12.68 6.69 -7.47
CA PHE A 92 -12.85 7.86 -6.64
C PHE A 92 -12.97 7.42 -5.18
N VAL A 93 -12.12 7.95 -4.30
CA VAL A 93 -12.13 7.61 -2.88
C VAL A 93 -12.60 8.81 -2.08
N THR A 94 -13.78 8.67 -1.47
CA THR A 94 -14.36 9.71 -0.62
C THR A 94 -13.52 9.90 0.64
N ASP A 95 -13.65 11.05 1.28
CA ASP A 95 -13.02 11.30 2.58
C ASP A 95 -13.48 10.26 3.61
N GLU A 96 -14.76 9.88 3.61
CA GLU A 96 -15.30 8.83 4.50
C GLU A 96 -14.59 7.48 4.31
N ILE A 97 -14.42 7.03 3.06
CA ILE A 97 -13.70 5.78 2.76
C ILE A 97 -12.24 5.91 3.23
N LEU A 98 -11.56 7.01 2.91
CA LEU A 98 -10.18 7.24 3.31
C LEU A 98 -10.01 7.20 4.84
N GLU A 99 -10.87 7.91 5.58
CA GLU A 99 -10.79 7.95 7.05
C GLU A 99 -11.08 6.58 7.68
N SER A 100 -12.02 5.79 7.11
CA SER A 100 -12.24 4.42 7.57
C SER A 100 -10.98 3.54 7.42
N PHE A 101 -10.24 3.70 6.32
CA PHE A 101 -8.99 2.99 6.07
C PHE A 101 -7.87 3.44 7.00
N ILE A 102 -7.74 4.74 7.25
CA ILE A 102 -6.76 5.28 8.20
C ILE A 102 -7.05 4.76 9.62
N ALA A 103 -8.31 4.76 10.04
CA ALA A 103 -8.71 4.33 11.37
C ALA A 103 -8.49 2.82 11.59
N GLY A 104 -8.70 2.00 10.55
CA GLY A 104 -8.52 0.55 10.61
C GLY A 104 -7.08 0.07 10.36
N PHE A 105 -6.14 0.95 10.01
CA PHE A 105 -4.78 0.55 9.63
C PHE A 105 -3.94 0.15 10.84
N GLU A 106 -3.46 -1.10 10.86
CA GLU A 106 -2.58 -1.62 11.89
C GLU A 106 -1.12 -1.45 11.47
N ARG A 107 -0.46 -0.39 11.98
CA ARG A 107 0.96 -0.12 11.72
C ARG A 107 1.83 -1.38 12.04
N PRO A 108 2.70 -1.82 11.11
CA PRO A 108 3.59 -2.94 11.37
C PRO A 108 4.74 -2.48 12.26
N ILE A 109 4.62 -2.64 13.58
CA ILE A 109 5.65 -2.26 14.54
C ILE A 109 6.28 -3.52 15.12
N GLY A 110 7.59 -3.70 14.91
CA GLY A 110 8.31 -4.84 15.46
C GLY A 110 7.98 -6.16 14.76
N GLU A 111 7.61 -6.08 13.50
CA GLU A 111 7.19 -7.19 12.64
C GLU A 111 8.29 -7.65 11.67
N GLY A 112 9.49 -7.07 11.78
CA GLY A 112 10.60 -7.26 10.84
C GLY A 112 10.48 -6.35 9.60
N GLU A 113 9.75 -5.25 9.72
CA GLU A 113 9.54 -4.27 8.67
C GLU A 113 10.80 -3.46 8.34
N VAL A 114 11.01 -3.20 7.05
CA VAL A 114 11.91 -2.15 6.57
C VAL A 114 11.09 -0.89 6.43
N VAL A 115 11.35 0.09 7.30
CA VAL A 115 10.67 1.39 7.25
C VAL A 115 11.36 2.30 6.25
N LEU A 116 10.61 2.75 5.24
CA LEU A 116 11.08 3.69 4.24
C LEU A 116 10.38 5.03 4.46
N ARG A 117 11.18 6.07 4.69
CA ARG A 117 10.72 7.45 4.84
C ARG A 117 11.16 8.22 3.62
N LEU A 118 10.19 8.63 2.81
CA LEU A 118 10.47 9.47 1.65
C LEU A 118 10.46 10.94 2.11
N HIS A 119 11.65 11.55 2.15
CA HIS A 119 11.78 12.98 2.31
C HIS A 119 11.61 13.62 0.93
N ASN A 120 10.55 14.42 0.75
CA ASN A 120 10.48 15.34 -0.37
C ASN A 120 11.35 16.55 -0.01
N GLU A 121 12.61 16.54 -0.42
CA GLU A 121 13.34 17.80 -0.58
C GLU A 121 12.71 18.53 -1.77
N LEU A 122 11.80 19.46 -1.48
CA LEU A 122 11.44 20.47 -2.46
C LEU A 122 12.69 21.33 -2.63
N ASN A 123 13.42 21.12 -3.73
CA ASN A 123 14.33 22.13 -4.27
C ASN A 123 13.50 23.40 -4.54
N THR A 124 13.34 24.21 -3.50
CA THR A 124 12.98 25.62 -3.61
C THR A 124 14.26 26.35 -4.04
N GLY A 125 14.70 26.03 -5.26
CA GLY A 125 15.69 26.81 -5.97
C GLY A 125 15.08 28.18 -6.22
N THR A 126 15.28 29.07 -5.25
CA THR A 126 15.26 30.50 -5.47
C THR A 126 16.58 30.81 -6.15
N ASP A 127 16.65 30.55 -7.46
CA ASP A 127 17.68 31.17 -8.30
C ASP A 127 17.05 32.41 -8.93
N LEU A 128 17.77 33.50 -8.70
CA LEU A 128 17.47 34.91 -8.96
C LEU A 128 17.13 35.24 -10.42
#